data_AF-A0A975C8G2-F1
#
_entry.id   AF-A0A975C8G2-F1
#
_cell.length_a   1.000
_cell.length_b   1.000
_cell.length_c   1.000
_cell.angle_alpha   90.00
_cell.angle_beta   90.00
_cell.angle_gamma   90.00
#
_symmetry.space_group_name_H-M   'P 1'
#
loop_
_entity.id
_entity.type
_entity.pdbx_description
1 polymer ?
#
loop_
_entity_poly.entity_id
_entity_poly.type
_entity_poly.pdbx_seq_one_letter_code
_entity_poly.pdbx_strand_id
1 'polypeptide(L)'
;MKKPIGLFLVLVSLLLSVGALLEISSDFNAAILGILFFGLPLYTIGQLIRTGTDKFKKYGIRYIWAFIYSLVIVPALFLSIEGYEDLKRKTFADQHFITYEPFSDATGTGQSIAFVMVLLLLFTFPFMELSKRGKWIAGCSTVLVATGFVYYQYIMWNDYRGIHAEHGLLSHSYKGDAETIPYDDIAEITVFPYIKNASLSDPSDDTYFVWKMVFSTKAKQETTYTFYLNQEDIEIGNRIREVAIEHYIPFYFYPMNEKTKEEFIFQLELNKLEKAPFYSFFGVHP
;
A
#
# COMPACT_ATOMS: atom_id res chain seq x y z
N MET A 1 -14.35 -4.70 -48.49
CA MET A 1 -13.44 -3.59 -48.07
C MET A 1 -13.74 -3.00 -46.68
N LYS A 2 -14.77 -3.42 -45.92
CA LYS A 2 -15.11 -2.80 -44.61
C LYS A 2 -14.20 -3.20 -43.43
N LYS A 3 -13.48 -4.33 -43.52
CA LYS A 3 -12.61 -4.85 -42.46
C LYS A 3 -11.45 -3.93 -42.02
N PRO A 4 -10.68 -3.29 -42.93
CA PRO A 4 -9.62 -2.35 -42.53
C PRO A 4 -10.16 -1.12 -41.78
N ILE A 5 -11.33 -0.60 -42.17
CA ILE A 5 -11.99 0.53 -41.48
C ILE A 5 -12.37 0.13 -40.05
N GLY A 6 -12.93 -1.06 -39.87
CA GLY A 6 -13.25 -1.58 -38.53
C GLY A 6 -12.01 -1.77 -37.66
N LEU A 7 -10.90 -2.26 -38.23
CA LEU A 7 -9.63 -2.39 -37.51
C LEU A 7 -9.06 -1.03 -37.09
N PHE A 8 -9.11 -0.04 -37.99
CA PHE A 8 -8.68 1.33 -37.70
C PHE A 8 -9.46 1.93 -36.52
N LEU A 9 -10.78 1.79 -36.50
CA LEU A 9 -11.62 2.27 -35.39
C LEU A 9 -11.29 1.58 -34.06
N VAL A 10 -10.99 0.27 -34.09
CA VAL A 10 -10.53 -0.45 -32.89
C VAL A 10 -9.20 0.11 -32.39
N LEU A 11 -8.24 0.38 -33.27
CA LEU A 11 -6.95 0.95 -32.88
C LEU A 11 -7.09 2.36 -32.31
N VAL A 12 -7.87 3.23 -32.95
CA VAL A 12 -8.13 4.59 -32.45
C VAL A 12 -8.82 4.54 -31.08
N SER A 13 -9.80 3.64 -30.91
CA SER A 13 -10.46 3.44 -29.63
C SER A 13 -9.49 3.04 -28.52
N LEU A 14 -8.59 2.09 -28.80
CA LEU A 14 -7.56 1.67 -27.85
C LEU A 14 -6.62 2.82 -27.51
N LEU A 15 -6.15 3.58 -28.50
CA LEU A 15 -5.28 4.74 -28.27
C LEU A 15 -5.94 5.81 -27.42
N LEU A 16 -7.20 6.15 -27.69
CA LEU A 16 -7.97 7.10 -26.89
C LEU A 16 -8.16 6.62 -25.45
N SER A 17 -8.45 5.34 -25.28
CA SER A 17 -8.68 4.77 -23.95
C SER A 17 -7.40 4.65 -23.14
N VAL A 18 -6.28 4.34 -23.78
CA VAL A 18 -4.95 4.36 -23.16
C VAL A 18 -4.57 5.80 -22.80
N GLY A 19 -4.82 6.76 -23.69
CA GLY A 19 -4.60 8.18 -23.39
C GLY A 19 -5.40 8.64 -22.17
N ALA A 20 -6.69 8.28 -22.09
CA ALA A 20 -7.52 8.57 -20.93
C ALA A 20 -7.01 7.87 -19.65
N LEU A 21 -6.51 6.63 -19.76
CA LEU A 21 -5.89 5.93 -18.63
C LEU A 21 -4.62 6.60 -18.12
N LEU A 22 -3.83 7.23 -18.98
CA LEU A 22 -2.62 7.95 -18.55
C LEU A 22 -2.96 9.19 -17.71
N GLU A 23 -4.17 9.73 -17.82
CA GLU A 23 -4.66 10.86 -17.03
C GLU A 23 -5.53 10.44 -15.84
N ILE A 24 -5.60 9.14 -15.53
CA ILE A 24 -6.45 8.64 -14.45
C ILE A 24 -6.05 9.14 -13.05
N SER A 25 -4.77 9.49 -12.88
CA SER A 25 -4.23 10.03 -11.63
C SER A 25 -4.58 11.51 -11.42
N SER A 26 -4.82 12.27 -12.49
CA SER A 26 -5.23 13.68 -12.41
C SER A 26 -6.74 13.82 -12.23
N ASP A 27 -7.54 13.06 -12.98
CA ASP A 27 -9.00 13.05 -12.84
C ASP A 27 -9.59 11.68 -13.19
N PHE A 28 -9.80 10.87 -12.14
CA PHE A 28 -10.36 9.52 -12.24
C PHE A 28 -11.73 9.50 -12.94
N ASN A 29 -12.59 10.48 -12.62
CA ASN A 29 -13.94 10.53 -13.17
C ASN A 29 -13.89 10.87 -14.67
N ALA A 30 -13.14 11.90 -15.05
CA ALA A 30 -12.99 12.27 -16.46
C ALA A 30 -12.36 11.14 -17.29
N ALA A 31 -11.34 10.46 -16.76
CA ALA A 31 -10.69 9.33 -17.41
C ALA A 31 -11.66 8.16 -17.67
N ILE A 32 -12.43 7.73 -16.65
CA ILE A 32 -13.39 6.65 -16.81
C ILE A 32 -14.53 7.03 -17.76
N LEU A 33 -15.06 8.25 -17.65
CA LEU A 33 -16.08 8.75 -18.57
C LEU A 33 -15.54 8.78 -20.01
N GLY A 34 -14.29 9.19 -20.20
CA GLY A 34 -13.59 9.15 -21.48
C GLY A 34 -13.60 7.75 -22.12
N ILE A 35 -13.22 6.74 -21.33
CA ILE A 35 -13.17 5.34 -21.76
C ILE A 35 -14.58 4.81 -22.07
N LEU A 36 -15.58 5.11 -21.24
CA LEU A 36 -16.94 4.57 -21.40
C LEU A 36 -17.74 5.26 -22.51
N PHE A 37 -17.59 6.57 -22.69
CA PHE A 37 -18.38 7.34 -23.65
C PHE A 37 -17.72 7.52 -25.01
N PHE A 38 -16.39 7.44 -25.10
CA PHE A 38 -15.68 7.57 -26.38
C PHE A 38 -14.96 6.28 -26.77
N GLY A 39 -14.18 5.70 -25.86
CA GLY A 39 -13.43 4.47 -26.11
C GLY A 39 -14.34 3.30 -26.47
N LEU A 40 -15.23 2.93 -25.55
CA LEU A 40 -16.07 1.73 -25.65
C LEU A 40 -17.04 1.76 -26.86
N PRO A 41 -17.74 2.86 -27.18
CA PRO A 41 -18.63 2.88 -28.34
C PRO A 41 -17.84 2.75 -29.64
N LEU A 42 -16.69 3.42 -29.75
CA LEU A 42 -15.83 3.36 -30.93
C LEU A 42 -15.25 1.95 -31.14
N TYR A 43 -14.85 1.28 -30.05
CA TYR A 43 -14.43 -0.14 -30.08
C TYR A 43 -15.55 -1.04 -30.57
N THR A 44 -16.76 -0.85 -30.03
CA THR A 44 -17.94 -1.66 -30.32
C THR A 44 -18.33 -1.53 -31.80
N ILE A 45 -18.37 -0.30 -32.32
CA ILE A 45 -18.64 -0.01 -33.74
C ILE A 45 -17.54 -0.61 -34.62
N GLY A 46 -16.26 -0.44 -34.24
CA GLY A 46 -15.13 -1.00 -34.97
C GLY A 46 -15.18 -2.53 -35.07
N GLN A 47 -15.49 -3.22 -33.97
CA GLN A 47 -15.67 -4.68 -33.97
C GLN A 47 -16.88 -5.11 -34.81
N LEU A 48 -18.01 -4.42 -34.71
CA LEU A 48 -19.19 -4.70 -35.53
C LEU A 48 -18.88 -4.63 -37.03
N ILE A 49 -18.17 -3.57 -37.47
CA ILE A 49 -17.75 -3.38 -38.86
C ILE A 49 -16.72 -4.43 -39.30
N ARG A 50 -15.79 -4.80 -38.40
CA ARG A 50 -14.72 -5.76 -38.67
C ARG A 50 -15.21 -7.20 -38.81
N THR A 51 -16.09 -7.64 -37.90
CA THR A 51 -16.54 -9.04 -37.83
C THR A 51 -17.84 -9.28 -38.60
N GLY A 52 -18.60 -8.23 -38.89
CA GLY A 52 -19.96 -8.31 -39.43
C GLY A 52 -21.00 -8.58 -38.34
N THR A 53 -22.25 -8.26 -38.65
CA THR A 53 -23.41 -8.34 -37.73
C THR A 53 -23.62 -9.74 -37.17
N ASP A 54 -23.50 -10.79 -37.98
CA ASP A 54 -23.82 -12.16 -37.56
C ASP A 54 -22.80 -12.70 -36.55
N LYS A 55 -21.50 -12.45 -36.79
CA LYS A 55 -20.45 -12.80 -35.82
C LYS A 55 -20.52 -11.91 -34.58
N PHE A 56 -20.85 -10.64 -34.73
CA PHE A 56 -20.99 -9.74 -33.60
C PHE A 56 -22.19 -10.10 -32.71
N LYS A 57 -23.32 -10.55 -33.25
CA LYS A 57 -24.43 -11.09 -32.44
C LYS A 57 -24.00 -12.29 -31.60
N LYS A 58 -23.13 -13.15 -32.14
CA LYS A 58 -22.67 -14.36 -31.47
C LYS A 58 -21.55 -14.12 -30.45
N TYR A 59 -20.66 -13.15 -30.69
CA TYR A 59 -19.45 -12.94 -29.89
C TYR A 59 -19.28 -11.51 -29.33
N GLY A 60 -20.17 -10.58 -29.65
CA GLY A 60 -20.06 -9.15 -29.34
C GLY A 60 -19.93 -8.86 -27.84
N ILE A 61 -20.70 -9.59 -27.02
CA ILE A 61 -20.60 -9.52 -25.56
C ILE A 61 -19.18 -9.84 -25.09
N ARG A 62 -18.50 -10.82 -25.70
CA ARG A 62 -17.11 -11.14 -25.34
C ARG A 62 -16.14 -10.03 -25.70
N TYR A 63 -16.35 -9.34 -26.82
CA TYR A 63 -15.51 -8.21 -27.23
C TYR A 63 -15.68 -7.04 -26.26
N ILE A 64 -16.91 -6.69 -25.91
CA ILE A 64 -17.23 -5.62 -24.96
C ILE A 64 -16.62 -5.93 -23.59
N TRP A 65 -16.80 -7.16 -23.09
CA TRP A 65 -16.21 -7.58 -21.82
C TRP A 65 -14.69 -7.56 -21.81
N ALA A 66 -14.05 -8.00 -22.91
CA ALA A 66 -12.60 -7.95 -23.03
C ALA A 66 -12.09 -6.50 -22.91
N PHE A 67 -12.76 -5.56 -23.57
CA PHE A 67 -12.41 -4.15 -23.54
C PHE A 67 -12.55 -3.53 -22.15
N ILE A 68 -13.73 -3.68 -21.52
CA ILE A 68 -14.01 -3.12 -20.19
C ILE A 68 -13.04 -3.69 -19.17
N TYR A 69 -12.77 -5.00 -19.23
CA TYR A 69 -11.84 -5.60 -18.30
C TYR A 69 -10.42 -5.08 -18.48
N SER A 70 -9.90 -5.04 -19.72
CA SER A 70 -8.53 -4.63 -19.99
C SER A 70 -8.26 -3.15 -19.72
N LEU A 71 -9.25 -2.28 -19.91
CA LEU A 71 -9.07 -0.83 -19.86
C LEU A 71 -9.76 -0.16 -18.66
N VAL A 72 -10.58 -0.86 -17.90
CA VAL A 72 -11.22 -0.31 -16.69
C VAL A 72 -10.84 -1.15 -15.48
N ILE A 73 -11.12 -2.44 -15.51
CA ILE A 73 -10.97 -3.30 -14.32
C ILE A 73 -9.48 -3.51 -13.98
N VAL A 74 -8.65 -3.90 -14.96
CA VAL A 74 -7.22 -4.14 -14.72
C VAL A 74 -6.52 -2.87 -14.24
N PRO A 75 -6.63 -1.71 -14.92
CA PRO A 75 -6.03 -0.47 -14.42
C PRO A 75 -6.57 -0.06 -13.05
N ALA A 76 -7.88 -0.17 -12.80
CA ALA A 76 -8.44 0.14 -11.49
C ALA A 76 -7.88 -0.77 -10.39
N LEU A 77 -7.64 -2.06 -10.67
CA LEU A 77 -6.99 -2.97 -9.72
C LEU A 77 -5.54 -2.56 -9.46
N PHE A 78 -4.77 -2.23 -10.50
CA PHE A 78 -3.40 -1.74 -10.34
C PHE A 78 -3.36 -0.44 -9.52
N LEU A 79 -4.21 0.53 -9.85
CA LEU A 79 -4.31 1.78 -9.11
C LEU A 79 -4.77 1.56 -7.66
N SER A 80 -5.68 0.61 -7.43
CA SER A 80 -6.11 0.27 -6.07
C SER A 80 -4.99 -0.34 -5.24
N ILE A 81 -4.04 -1.05 -5.87
CA ILE A 81 -2.88 -1.64 -5.21
C ILE A 81 -1.81 -0.58 -4.99
N GLU A 82 -1.49 0.22 -6.01
CA GLU A 82 -0.48 1.27 -5.95
C GLU A 82 -0.89 2.38 -4.97
N GLY A 83 -2.15 2.80 -5.01
CA GLY A 83 -2.69 3.82 -4.11
C GLY A 83 -3.14 3.30 -2.73
N TYR A 84 -3.00 2.01 -2.45
CA TYR A 84 -3.48 1.42 -1.19
C TYR A 84 -2.76 2.02 0.02
N GLU A 85 -1.43 2.03 0.00
CA GLU A 85 -0.62 2.55 1.10
C GLU A 85 -0.81 4.05 1.28
N ASP A 86 -0.94 4.81 0.18
CA ASP A 86 -1.22 6.24 0.24
C ASP A 86 -2.61 6.53 0.84
N LEU A 87 -3.63 5.78 0.46
CA LEU A 87 -4.99 5.91 1.02
C LEU A 87 -4.99 5.55 2.50
N LYS A 88 -4.28 4.48 2.88
CA LYS A 88 -4.10 4.05 4.27
C LYS A 88 -3.42 5.15 5.07
N ARG A 89 -2.30 5.68 4.59
CA ARG A 89 -1.54 6.76 5.24
C ARG A 89 -2.37 8.02 5.42
N LYS A 90 -3.09 8.46 4.39
CA LYS A 90 -3.99 9.63 4.47
C LYS A 90 -5.10 9.43 5.50
N THR A 91 -5.72 8.25 5.53
CA THR A 91 -6.80 7.97 6.47
C THR A 91 -6.33 8.02 7.93
N PHE A 92 -5.14 7.48 8.23
CA PHE A 92 -4.58 7.54 9.58
C PHE A 92 -4.02 8.93 9.92
N ALA A 93 -3.50 9.67 8.95
CA ALA A 93 -3.12 11.07 9.14
C ALA A 93 -4.32 11.95 9.51
N ASP A 94 -5.47 11.76 8.83
CA ASP A 94 -6.72 12.46 9.12
C ASP A 94 -7.27 12.09 10.51
N GLN A 95 -6.95 10.90 11.00
CA GLN A 95 -7.26 10.43 12.35
C GLN A 95 -6.21 10.86 13.40
N HIS A 96 -5.36 11.86 13.11
CA HIS A 96 -4.41 12.44 14.07
C HIS A 96 -3.40 11.46 14.69
N PHE A 97 -3.08 10.37 13.98
CA PHE A 97 -1.98 9.50 14.38
C PHE A 97 -0.62 10.19 14.18
N ILE A 98 0.27 10.05 15.16
CA ILE A 98 1.68 10.43 15.03
C ILE A 98 2.42 9.40 14.19
N THR A 99 2.16 8.11 14.45
CA THR A 99 2.64 6.99 13.62
C THR A 99 1.67 5.81 13.72
N TYR A 100 1.64 4.97 12.69
CA TYR A 100 0.90 3.71 12.67
C TYR A 100 1.73 2.62 12.00
N GLU A 101 1.56 1.39 12.49
CA GLU A 101 2.12 0.18 11.90
C GLU A 101 0.99 -0.85 11.75
N PRO A 102 0.96 -1.66 10.68
CA PRO A 102 0.09 -2.82 10.64
C PRO A 102 0.39 -3.76 11.82
N PHE A 103 -0.64 -4.25 12.52
CA PHE A 103 -0.45 -5.10 13.69
C PHE A 103 0.01 -6.52 13.31
N SER A 104 -0.29 -6.96 12.09
CA SER A 104 0.24 -8.19 11.51
C SER A 104 1.36 -7.91 10.50
N ASP A 105 2.51 -8.58 10.73
CA ASP A 105 3.60 -8.76 9.76
C ASP A 105 3.17 -9.54 8.50
N ALA A 106 1.89 -9.87 8.38
CA ALA A 106 1.34 -10.63 7.28
C ALA A 106 1.28 -9.75 6.02
N THR A 107 2.43 -9.66 5.36
CA THR A 107 2.48 -9.64 3.88
C THR A 107 1.96 -8.38 3.20
N GLY A 108 2.46 -7.21 3.60
CA GLY A 108 2.13 -5.93 2.96
C GLY A 108 2.75 -5.70 1.58
N THR A 109 3.93 -6.26 1.28
CA THR A 109 4.69 -5.83 0.07
C THR A 109 4.82 -6.89 -1.02
N GLY A 110 4.71 -8.19 -0.70
CA GLY A 110 4.98 -9.28 -1.66
C GLY A 110 3.76 -10.02 -2.22
N GLN A 111 2.61 -9.98 -1.57
CA GLN A 111 1.43 -10.75 -1.98
C GLN A 111 0.61 -10.09 -3.10
N SER A 112 0.75 -8.79 -3.30
CA SER A 112 0.03 -8.05 -4.34
C SER A 112 0.38 -8.53 -5.75
N ILE A 113 1.66 -8.84 -6.02
CA ILE A 113 2.12 -9.28 -7.35
C ILE A 113 1.63 -10.69 -7.68
N ALA A 114 1.79 -11.65 -6.77
CA ALA A 114 1.31 -13.03 -6.97
C ALA A 114 -0.21 -13.06 -7.17
N PHE A 115 -0.94 -12.21 -6.46
CA PHE A 115 -2.38 -12.04 -6.61
C PHE A 115 -2.77 -11.42 -7.96
N VAL A 116 -2.10 -10.35 -8.40
CA VAL A 116 -2.27 -9.77 -9.73
C VAL A 116 -2.00 -10.81 -10.82
N MET A 117 -0.97 -11.64 -10.66
CA MET A 117 -0.70 -12.75 -11.58
C MET A 117 -1.83 -13.78 -11.60
N VAL A 118 -2.39 -14.15 -10.44
CA VAL A 118 -3.54 -15.06 -10.36
C VAL A 118 -4.79 -14.45 -11.02
N LEU A 119 -5.05 -13.16 -10.84
CA LEU A 119 -6.14 -12.43 -11.50
C LEU A 119 -5.96 -12.40 -13.03
N LEU A 120 -4.74 -12.14 -13.50
CA LEU A 120 -4.40 -12.17 -14.92
C LEU A 120 -4.55 -13.58 -15.51
N LEU A 121 -4.13 -14.62 -14.78
CA LEU A 121 -4.29 -16.02 -15.19
C LEU A 121 -5.76 -16.44 -15.24
N LEU A 122 -6.53 -16.14 -14.20
CA LEU A 122 -7.97 -16.41 -14.14
C LEU A 122 -8.74 -15.65 -15.21
N PHE A 123 -8.25 -14.47 -15.63
CA PHE A 123 -8.81 -13.73 -16.75
C PHE A 123 -8.58 -14.38 -18.10
N THR A 124 -7.41 -15.00 -18.36
CA THR A 124 -7.18 -15.68 -19.65
C THR A 124 -8.08 -16.91 -19.82
N PHE A 125 -8.47 -17.56 -18.72
CA PHE A 125 -9.21 -18.82 -18.70
C PHE A 125 -10.59 -18.76 -19.39
N PRO A 126 -11.49 -17.79 -19.13
CA PRO A 126 -12.77 -17.63 -19.83
C PRO A 126 -12.65 -17.42 -21.36
N PHE A 127 -11.51 -16.91 -21.85
CA PHE A 127 -11.26 -16.68 -23.27
C PHE A 127 -10.62 -17.89 -23.97
N MET A 128 -10.16 -18.89 -23.22
CA MET A 128 -9.75 -20.18 -23.79
C MET A 128 -10.98 -20.93 -24.37
N GLU A 129 -10.74 -21.84 -25.31
CA GLU A 129 -11.78 -22.72 -25.88
C GLU A 129 -12.25 -23.80 -24.90
N LEU A 130 -12.64 -23.38 -23.70
CA LEU A 130 -13.25 -24.24 -22.70
C LEU A 130 -14.72 -24.52 -23.05
N SER A 131 -15.20 -25.68 -22.60
CA SER A 131 -16.62 -26.04 -22.62
C SER A 131 -17.46 -24.98 -21.88
N LYS A 132 -18.77 -24.88 -22.19
CA LYS A 132 -19.69 -23.92 -21.53
C LYS A 132 -19.62 -23.98 -20.00
N ARG A 133 -19.42 -25.17 -19.43
CA ARG A 133 -19.31 -25.42 -17.99
C ARG A 133 -17.97 -24.89 -17.43
N GLY A 134 -16.87 -25.06 -18.16
CA GLY A 134 -15.55 -24.53 -17.77
C GLY A 134 -15.48 -23.00 -17.77
N LYS A 135 -16.22 -22.33 -18.67
CA LYS A 135 -16.30 -20.85 -18.70
C LYS A 135 -17.03 -20.27 -17.51
N TRP A 136 -18.10 -20.93 -17.06
CA TRP A 136 -18.84 -20.50 -15.87
C TRP A 136 -18.00 -20.65 -14.61
N ILE A 137 -17.30 -21.78 -14.45
CA ILE A 137 -16.39 -22.01 -13.32
C ILE A 137 -15.30 -20.95 -13.28
N ALA A 138 -14.63 -20.68 -14.41
CA ALA A 138 -13.59 -19.66 -14.48
C ALA A 138 -14.09 -18.24 -14.13
N GLY A 139 -15.29 -17.87 -14.61
CA GLY A 139 -15.92 -16.60 -14.25
C GLY A 139 -16.21 -16.50 -12.75
N CYS A 140 -16.82 -17.54 -12.15
CA CYS A 140 -17.09 -17.61 -10.72
C CYS A 140 -15.79 -17.54 -9.89
N SER A 141 -14.74 -18.26 -10.29
CA SER A 141 -13.44 -18.22 -9.61
C SER A 141 -12.80 -16.83 -9.67
N THR A 142 -12.92 -16.13 -10.80
CA THR A 142 -12.40 -14.76 -10.95
C THR A 142 -13.09 -13.80 -9.98
N VAL A 143 -14.42 -13.86 -9.91
CA VAL A 143 -15.21 -13.03 -8.99
C VAL A 143 -14.89 -13.36 -7.53
N LEU A 144 -14.77 -14.66 -7.19
CA LEU A 144 -14.47 -15.10 -5.83
C LEU A 144 -13.07 -14.65 -5.39
N VAL A 145 -12.08 -14.73 -6.27
CA VAL A 145 -10.70 -14.29 -5.99
C VAL A 145 -10.62 -12.77 -5.87
N ALA A 146 -11.28 -12.02 -6.76
CA ALA A 146 -11.36 -10.56 -6.66
C ALA A 146 -12.05 -10.11 -5.36
N THR A 147 -13.21 -10.71 -5.04
CA THR A 147 -13.97 -10.38 -3.82
C THR A 147 -13.19 -10.77 -2.55
N GLY A 148 -12.56 -11.95 -2.55
CA GLY A 148 -11.74 -12.42 -1.43
C GLY A 148 -10.55 -11.52 -1.17
N PHE A 149 -9.97 -10.90 -2.19
CA PHE A 149 -8.88 -9.94 -2.03
C PHE A 149 -9.32 -8.58 -1.52
N VAL A 150 -10.42 -8.02 -2.06
CA VAL A 150 -10.98 -6.79 -1.51
C VAL A 150 -11.31 -6.98 -0.02
N TYR A 151 -11.87 -8.15 0.32
CA TYR A 151 -12.14 -8.53 1.71
C TYR A 151 -10.86 -8.70 2.54
N TYR A 152 -9.81 -9.34 1.99
CA TYR A 152 -8.50 -9.47 2.64
C TYR A 152 -7.87 -8.11 2.90
N GLN A 153 -7.86 -7.20 1.91
CA GLN A 153 -7.35 -5.84 2.08
C GLN A 153 -8.12 -5.09 3.18
N TYR A 154 -9.44 -5.22 3.20
CA TYR A 154 -10.26 -4.64 4.27
C TYR A 154 -9.92 -5.22 5.66
N ILE A 155 -9.68 -6.54 5.76
CA ILE A 155 -9.25 -7.17 7.02
C ILE A 155 -7.88 -6.62 7.46
N MET A 156 -6.92 -6.52 6.53
CA MET A 156 -5.58 -6.00 6.82
C MET A 156 -5.57 -4.51 7.19
N TRP A 157 -6.58 -3.74 6.76
CA TRP A 157 -6.78 -2.36 7.21
C TRP A 157 -7.22 -2.31 8.68
N ASN A 158 -8.09 -3.22 9.11
CA ASN A 158 -8.62 -3.26 10.48
C ASN A 158 -7.64 -3.84 11.52
N ASP A 159 -6.42 -4.18 11.13
CA ASP A 159 -5.38 -4.75 11.98
C ASP A 159 -4.20 -3.77 12.06
N TYR A 160 -4.24 -2.84 13.01
CA TYR A 160 -3.25 -1.79 13.16
C TYR A 160 -2.90 -1.54 14.63
N ARG A 161 -1.69 -1.01 14.84
CA ARG A 161 -1.30 -0.34 16.07
C ARG A 161 -0.73 1.02 15.74
N GLY A 162 -0.91 2.00 16.61
CA GLY A 162 -0.37 3.32 16.38
C GLY A 162 -0.32 4.16 17.64
N ILE A 163 0.33 5.30 17.49
CA ILE A 163 0.45 6.32 18.53
C ILE A 163 -0.46 7.47 18.10
N HIS A 164 -1.56 7.68 18.82
CA HIS A 164 -2.52 8.75 18.55
C HIS A 164 -2.16 9.99 19.36
N ALA A 165 -2.17 11.16 18.72
CA ALA A 165 -1.69 12.41 19.34
C ALA A 165 -2.39 12.76 20.67
N GLU A 166 -3.67 12.40 20.82
CA GLU A 166 -4.46 12.75 22.01
C GLU A 166 -4.84 11.54 22.90
N HIS A 167 -4.74 10.32 22.38
CA HIS A 167 -5.38 9.15 23.00
C HIS A 167 -4.38 8.09 23.45
N GLY A 168 -3.09 8.30 23.24
CA GLY A 168 -2.05 7.36 23.63
C GLY A 168 -1.87 6.25 22.59
N LEU A 169 -1.64 5.02 23.06
CA LEU A 169 -1.42 3.87 22.20
C LEU A 169 -2.76 3.25 21.83
N LEU A 170 -3.03 3.15 20.53
CA LEU A 170 -4.20 2.48 20.00
C LEU A 170 -3.77 1.20 19.31
N SER A 171 -4.43 0.09 19.60
CA SER A 171 -4.36 -1.12 18.80
C SER A 171 -5.77 -1.57 18.46
N HIS A 172 -5.94 -2.01 17.24
CA HIS A 172 -7.18 -2.58 16.77
C HIS A 172 -6.84 -3.83 15.99
N SER A 173 -7.41 -4.96 16.40
CA SER A 173 -7.33 -6.20 15.63
C SER A 173 -8.60 -6.43 14.84
N TYR A 174 -8.46 -7.04 13.66
CA TYR A 174 -9.60 -7.43 12.82
C TYR A 174 -10.60 -8.35 13.53
N LYS A 175 -10.18 -9.04 14.61
CA LYS A 175 -11.06 -9.88 15.44
C LYS A 175 -12.02 -9.08 16.32
N GLY A 176 -11.91 -7.75 16.34
CA GLY A 176 -12.72 -6.85 17.17
C GLY A 176 -12.08 -6.52 18.52
N ASP A 177 -10.85 -6.98 18.76
CA ASP A 177 -10.09 -6.60 19.95
C ASP A 177 -9.51 -5.20 19.71
N ALA A 178 -10.12 -4.19 20.32
CA ALA A 178 -9.62 -2.82 20.33
C ALA A 178 -9.09 -2.51 21.73
N GLU A 179 -7.82 -2.12 21.80
CA GLU A 179 -7.16 -1.71 23.04
C GLU A 179 -6.73 -0.24 22.91
N THR A 180 -6.96 0.52 23.96
CA THR A 180 -6.54 1.91 24.07
C THR A 180 -5.83 2.08 25.39
N ILE A 181 -4.55 2.43 25.33
CA ILE A 181 -3.73 2.74 26.49
C ILE A 181 -3.54 4.26 26.48
N PRO A 182 -4.28 5.01 27.32
CA PRO A 182 -4.16 6.46 27.37
C PRO A 182 -2.78 6.87 27.84
N TYR A 183 -2.34 8.08 27.46
CA TYR A 183 -1.06 8.63 27.89
C TYR A 183 -0.90 8.64 29.42
N ASP A 184 -1.99 8.87 30.14
CA ASP A 184 -2.02 8.85 31.61
C ASP A 184 -1.62 7.49 32.20
N ASP A 185 -1.75 6.39 31.47
CA ASP A 185 -1.38 5.05 31.92
C ASP A 185 0.04 4.63 31.49
N ILE A 186 0.73 5.48 30.73
CA ILE A 186 2.12 5.29 30.33
C ILE A 186 3.01 5.78 31.47
N ALA A 187 3.89 4.90 31.95
CA ALA A 187 4.79 5.19 33.06
C ALA A 187 6.08 5.87 32.57
N GLU A 188 6.62 5.44 31.44
CA GLU A 188 7.82 6.01 30.83
C GLU A 188 7.94 5.61 29.34
N ILE A 189 8.72 6.39 28.60
CA ILE A 189 9.11 6.12 27.23
C ILE A 189 10.63 6.07 27.17
N THR A 190 11.20 4.96 26.69
CA THR A 190 12.65 4.79 26.59
C THR A 190 13.08 4.55 25.15
N VAL A 191 14.05 5.33 24.69
CA VAL A 191 14.67 5.23 23.37
C VAL A 191 15.95 4.40 23.45
N PHE A 192 16.03 3.33 22.67
CA PHE A 192 17.20 2.46 22.57
C PHE A 192 17.78 2.48 21.15
N PRO A 193 18.92 3.17 20.93
CA PRO A 193 19.69 3.03 19.71
C PRO A 193 20.47 1.71 19.70
N TYR A 194 20.49 1.01 18.56
CA TYR A 194 21.22 -0.25 18.39
C TYR A 194 21.64 -0.49 16.93
N ILE A 195 22.52 -1.47 16.73
CA ILE A 195 22.91 -1.91 15.38
C ILE A 195 22.12 -3.16 15.04
N LYS A 196 21.37 -3.11 13.94
CA LYS A 196 20.83 -4.32 13.31
C LYS A 196 21.90 -4.88 12.38
N ASN A 197 22.44 -6.04 12.74
CA ASN A 197 23.45 -6.70 11.92
C ASN A 197 22.77 -7.41 10.75
N ALA A 198 23.42 -7.35 9.60
CA ALA A 198 23.10 -8.15 8.41
C ALA A 198 22.89 -9.62 8.76
N SER A 199 21.82 -10.23 8.26
CA SER A 199 21.65 -11.67 8.34
C SER A 199 22.63 -12.40 7.43
N LEU A 200 23.34 -13.39 7.97
CA LEU A 200 24.20 -14.28 7.17
C LEU A 200 23.44 -15.09 6.11
N SER A 201 22.12 -15.22 6.26
CA SER A 201 21.25 -15.94 5.33
C SER A 201 20.76 -15.09 4.15
N ASP A 202 20.93 -13.77 4.20
CA ASP A 202 20.45 -12.85 3.17
C ASP A 202 21.58 -11.91 2.72
N PRO A 203 22.15 -12.13 1.53
CA PRO A 203 23.23 -11.29 0.99
C PRO A 203 22.81 -9.84 0.69
N SER A 204 21.52 -9.54 0.74
CA SER A 204 20.98 -8.19 0.51
C SER A 204 20.64 -7.43 1.80
N ASP A 205 20.78 -8.07 2.97
CA ASP A 205 20.56 -7.43 4.26
C ASP A 205 21.86 -6.79 4.71
N ASP A 206 21.89 -5.46 4.78
CA ASP A 206 23.05 -4.71 5.23
C ASP A 206 23.03 -4.53 6.76
N THR A 207 24.18 -4.16 7.33
CA THR A 207 24.23 -3.72 8.73
C THR A 207 23.82 -2.26 8.82
N TYR A 208 22.92 -1.92 9.74
CA TYR A 208 22.46 -0.54 9.88
C TYR A 208 22.11 -0.10 11.29
N PHE A 209 22.18 1.23 11.46
CA PHE A 209 21.72 1.89 12.67
C PHE A 209 20.19 1.91 12.72
N VAL A 210 19.64 1.46 13.84
CA VAL A 210 18.20 1.42 14.12
C VAL A 210 17.99 1.92 15.54
N TRP A 211 16.80 2.44 15.83
CA TRP A 211 16.43 2.75 17.19
C TRP A 211 15.00 2.31 17.46
N LYS A 212 14.70 2.04 18.73
CA LYS A 212 13.34 1.67 19.15
C LYS A 212 12.86 2.56 20.28
N MET A 213 11.57 2.87 20.28
CA MET A 213 10.87 3.44 21.44
C MET A 213 10.11 2.34 22.13
N VAL A 214 10.36 2.19 23.43
CA VAL A 214 9.63 1.29 24.32
C VAL A 214 8.73 2.12 25.21
N PHE A 215 7.43 1.93 25.07
CA PHE A 215 6.40 2.50 25.94
C PHE A 215 6.10 1.51 27.05
N SER A 216 6.50 1.85 28.27
CA SER A 216 6.25 1.02 29.46
C SER A 216 5.01 1.55 30.18
N THR A 217 3.99 0.72 30.33
CA THR A 217 2.77 1.09 31.05
C THR A 217 2.94 0.92 32.56
N LYS A 218 2.08 1.57 33.35
CA LYS A 218 2.02 1.38 34.81
C LYS A 218 1.74 -0.08 35.21
N ALA A 219 1.08 -0.84 34.33
CA ALA A 219 0.83 -2.27 34.47
C ALA A 219 2.02 -3.17 34.08
N LYS A 220 3.18 -2.58 33.74
CA LYS A 220 4.39 -3.28 33.26
C LYS A 220 4.19 -4.03 31.94
N GLN A 221 3.31 -3.53 31.08
CA GLN A 221 3.25 -3.96 29.69
C GLN A 221 4.15 -3.05 28.85
N GLU A 222 4.79 -3.62 27.83
CA GLU A 222 5.70 -2.88 26.96
C GLU A 222 5.21 -2.94 25.52
N THR A 223 5.13 -1.78 24.87
CA THR A 223 4.89 -1.67 23.43
C THR A 223 6.11 -1.08 22.76
N THR A 224 6.64 -1.74 21.73
CA THR A 224 7.86 -1.33 21.05
C THR A 224 7.59 -0.93 19.60
N TYR A 225 8.06 0.25 19.22
CA TYR A 225 8.10 0.76 17.86
C TYR A 225 9.55 0.86 17.39
N THR A 226 9.81 0.48 16.14
CA THR A 226 11.16 0.44 15.56
C THR A 226 11.26 1.45 14.45
N PHE A 227 12.34 2.23 14.45
CA PHE A 227 12.55 3.37 13.57
C PHE A 227 13.94 3.31 12.94
N TYR A 228 14.04 3.89 11.77
CA TYR A 228 15.24 3.92 10.96
C TYR A 228 15.85 5.31 10.95
N LEU A 229 17.04 5.40 10.35
CA LEU A 229 17.75 6.67 10.20
C LEU A 229 17.24 7.42 8.97
N ASN A 230 16.11 8.10 9.11
CA ASN A 230 15.57 9.00 8.09
C ASN A 230 14.88 10.21 8.75
N GLN A 231 14.56 11.23 7.95
CA GLN A 231 14.01 12.48 8.46
C GLN A 231 12.60 12.31 9.05
N GLU A 232 11.75 11.51 8.41
CA GLU A 232 10.37 11.25 8.86
C GLU A 232 10.35 10.63 10.26
N ASP A 233 11.18 9.63 10.50
CA ASP A 233 11.26 8.94 11.79
C ASP A 233 11.75 9.86 12.91
N ILE A 234 12.65 10.81 12.61
CA ILE A 234 13.08 11.83 13.58
C ILE A 234 11.97 12.83 13.88
N GLU A 235 11.21 13.25 12.88
CA GLU A 235 10.05 14.12 13.07
C GLU A 235 8.98 13.43 13.93
N ILE A 236 8.68 12.17 13.65
CA ILE A 236 7.81 11.31 14.48
C ILE A 236 8.34 11.26 15.91
N GLY A 237 9.64 10.98 16.10
CA GLY A 237 10.23 10.88 17.42
C GLY A 237 10.18 12.19 18.21
N ASN A 238 10.36 13.34 17.55
CA ASN A 238 10.22 14.65 18.18
C ASN A 238 8.77 14.93 18.60
N ARG A 239 7.78 14.61 17.74
CA ARG A 239 6.35 14.75 18.10
C ARG A 239 5.98 13.89 19.30
N ILE A 240 6.48 12.66 19.37
CA ILE A 240 6.25 11.78 20.54
C ILE A 240 6.89 12.40 21.80
N ARG A 241 8.08 12.98 21.68
CA ARG A 241 8.75 13.67 22.80
C ARG A 241 7.94 14.88 23.30
N GLU A 242 7.37 15.67 22.39
CA GLU A 242 6.50 16.80 22.74
C GLU A 242 5.28 16.34 23.53
N VAL A 243 4.57 15.31 23.04
CA VAL A 243 3.42 14.74 23.75
C VAL A 243 3.82 14.17 25.12
N ALA A 244 4.98 13.52 25.22
CA ALA A 244 5.49 13.04 26.50
C ALA A 244 5.71 14.18 27.50
N ILE A 245 6.22 15.33 27.05
CA ILE A 245 6.40 16.53 27.88
C ILE A 245 5.04 17.08 28.31
N GLU A 246 4.07 17.17 27.40
CA GLU A 246 2.71 17.67 27.68
C GLU A 246 1.98 16.84 28.74
N HIS A 247 2.15 15.51 28.69
CA HIS A 247 1.54 14.57 29.62
C HIS A 247 2.43 14.21 30.82
N TYR A 248 3.56 14.88 31.01
CA TYR A 248 4.52 14.62 32.10
C TYR A 248 5.03 13.16 32.16
N ILE A 249 5.15 12.51 31.00
CA ILE A 249 5.70 11.17 30.86
C ILE A 249 7.22 11.27 30.80
N PRO A 250 7.95 10.60 31.70
CA PRO A 250 9.41 10.50 31.63
C PRO A 250 9.87 9.95 30.27
N PHE A 251 10.80 10.67 29.62
CA PHE A 251 11.34 10.33 28.31
C PHE A 251 12.86 10.14 28.41
N TYR A 252 13.34 8.91 28.28
CA TYR A 252 14.75 8.55 28.50
C TYR A 252 15.45 8.11 27.22
N PHE A 253 16.74 8.43 27.13
CA PHE A 253 17.63 7.95 26.08
C PHE A 253 18.65 6.99 26.66
N TYR A 254 18.71 5.78 26.12
CA TYR A 254 19.79 4.86 26.43
C TYR A 254 21.06 5.31 25.70
N PRO A 255 22.23 5.36 26.38
CA PRO A 255 23.46 5.80 25.77
C PRO A 255 23.90 4.86 24.64
N MET A 256 24.37 5.42 23.54
CA MET A 256 25.05 4.65 22.49
C MET A 256 26.40 4.17 23.00
N ASN A 257 26.73 2.90 22.75
CA ASN A 257 28.12 2.46 22.84
C ASN A 257 28.92 3.00 21.64
N GLU A 258 30.25 2.96 21.73
CA GLU A 258 31.14 3.49 20.68
C GLU A 258 30.84 2.89 19.30
N LYS A 259 30.62 1.57 19.22
CA LYS A 259 30.32 0.89 17.96
C LYS A 259 29.01 1.42 17.33
N THR A 260 27.96 1.57 18.14
CA THR A 260 26.66 2.10 17.69
C THR A 260 26.77 3.56 17.26
N LYS A 261 27.60 4.35 17.94
CA LYS A 261 27.88 5.74 17.59
C LYS A 261 28.64 5.85 16.26
N GLU A 262 29.65 5.01 16.04
CA GLU A 262 30.39 4.96 14.77
C GLU A 262 29.47 4.63 13.60
N GLU A 263 28.64 3.59 13.75
CA GLU A 263 27.66 3.20 12.72
C GLU A 263 26.64 4.31 12.45
N PHE A 264 26.13 4.97 13.49
CA PHE A 264 25.23 6.12 13.37
C PHE A 264 25.84 7.25 12.53
N ILE A 265 27.08 7.64 12.84
CA ILE A 265 27.77 8.71 12.10
C ILE A 265 28.02 8.28 10.66
N PHE A 266 28.48 7.05 10.45
CA PHE A 266 28.71 6.49 9.12
C PHE A 266 27.44 6.52 8.26
N GLN A 267 26.31 6.05 8.80
CA GLN A 267 25.03 6.02 8.07
C GLN A 267 24.51 7.43 7.75
N LEU A 268 24.66 8.39 8.66
CA LEU A 268 24.29 9.79 8.40
C LEU A 268 25.07 10.35 7.19
N GLU A 269 26.37 10.05 7.11
CA GLU A 269 27.23 10.51 6.02
C GLU A 269 26.93 9.77 4.71
N LEU A 270 26.75 8.44 4.78
CA LEU A 270 26.41 7.59 3.64
C LEU A 270 25.10 8.06 2.98
N ASN A 271 24.08 8.35 3.79
CA ASN A 271 22.76 8.80 3.35
C ASN A 271 22.72 10.31 3.07
N LYS A 272 23.81 11.05 3.29
CA LYS A 272 23.92 12.51 3.11
C LYS A 272 22.84 13.29 3.87
N LEU A 273 22.48 12.82 5.06
CA LEU A 273 21.46 13.44 5.90
C LEU A 273 22.03 14.66 6.64
N GLU A 274 21.19 15.67 6.86
CA GLU A 274 21.57 16.82 7.69
C GLU A 274 21.79 16.35 9.13
N LYS A 275 23.00 16.53 9.67
CA LYS A 275 23.40 15.92 10.95
C LYS A 275 22.69 16.52 12.17
N ALA A 276 22.37 17.81 12.14
CA ALA A 276 21.93 18.57 13.31
C ALA A 276 20.64 18.03 13.97
N PRO A 277 19.55 17.74 13.22
CA PRO A 277 18.33 17.16 13.80
C PRO A 277 18.58 15.83 14.52
N PHE A 278 19.39 14.95 13.93
CA PHE A 278 19.69 13.63 14.50
C PHE A 278 20.57 13.73 15.74
N TYR A 279 21.61 14.57 15.71
CA TYR A 279 22.48 14.81 16.86
C TYR A 279 21.70 15.40 18.04
N SER A 280 20.82 16.37 17.77
CA SER A 280 19.93 16.95 18.78
C SER A 280 18.95 15.93 19.35
N PHE A 281 18.38 15.06 18.51
CA PHE A 281 17.44 14.05 18.96
C PHE A 281 18.11 13.07 19.92
N PHE A 282 19.26 12.50 19.55
CA PHE A 282 19.94 11.49 20.37
C PHE A 282 20.87 12.07 21.45
N GLY A 283 21.00 13.39 21.57
CA GLY A 283 21.92 14.03 22.51
C GLY A 283 23.39 13.73 22.22
N VAL A 284 23.75 13.53 20.94
CA VAL A 284 25.12 13.28 20.51
C VAL A 284 25.78 14.61 20.19
N HIS A 285 26.85 14.94 20.91
CA HIS A 285 27.66 16.11 20.58
C HIS A 285 28.60 15.80 19.40
N PRO A 286 28.70 16.71 18.40
CA PRO A 286 29.60 16.58 17.25
C PRO A 286 31.07 16.53 17.67
#